data_AF-A0A1N7PE16-F1
#
_entry.id   AF-A0A1N7PE16-F1
#
_cell.length_a   1.000
_cell.length_b   1.000
_cell.length_c   1.000
_cell.angle_alpha   90.00
_cell.angle_beta   90.00
_cell.angle_gamma   90.00
#
_symmetry.space_group_name_H-M   'P 1'
#
loop_
_entity.id
_entity.type
_entity.pdbx_description
1 polymer ?
#
loop_
_entity_poly.entity_id
_entity_poly.type
_entity_poly.pdbx_seq_one_letter_code
_entity_poly.pdbx_strand_id
1 'polypeptide(L)'
;MRESTRNLPIFKKAQEIYETLKVITDLFPEDNDYLQTLKSHLLEDSMIIQAKISGAEAVKLYDIKMENAAIIRKAARSIMVSGNTLEMMGFTDAKYYTIIRNLTEEFRLLFVDWVSGFNPKHFIVDNWGLFNPPGISHDYVQRDDELNFLDEDEE
;
A
#
# COMPACT_ATOMS: atom_id res chain seq x y z
N MET A 1 -24.33 -2.33 0.29
CA MET A 1 -23.50 -2.54 1.51
C MET A 1 -22.04 -2.69 1.08
N ARG A 2 -21.22 -1.65 1.25
CA ARG A 2 -19.77 -1.75 0.97
C ARG A 2 -19.21 -2.89 1.82
N GLU A 3 -18.52 -3.84 1.19
CA GLU A 3 -17.76 -4.85 1.93
C GLU A 3 -16.78 -4.10 2.84
N SER A 4 -16.77 -4.42 4.14
CA SER A 4 -15.85 -3.79 5.08
C SER A 4 -14.43 -3.90 4.51
N THR A 5 -13.69 -2.79 4.42
CA THR A 5 -12.31 -2.79 3.90
C THR A 5 -11.44 -3.87 4.56
N ARG A 6 -11.73 -4.20 5.83
CA ARG A 6 -11.05 -5.26 6.60
C ARG A 6 -11.27 -6.67 6.04
N ASN A 7 -12.31 -6.88 5.23
CA ASN A 7 -12.60 -8.16 4.60
C ASN A 7 -11.85 -8.36 3.29
N LEU A 8 -11.35 -7.28 2.67
CA LEU A 8 -10.62 -7.35 1.41
C LEU A 8 -9.39 -8.27 1.55
N PRO A 9 -9.14 -9.16 0.57
CA PRO A 9 -7.97 -10.03 0.59
C PRO A 9 -6.65 -9.26 0.76
N ILE A 10 -6.49 -8.14 0.07
CA ILE A 10 -5.30 -7.29 0.14
C ILE A 10 -5.09 -6.71 1.55
N PHE A 11 -6.18 -6.31 2.23
CA PHE A 11 -6.10 -5.77 3.59
C PHE A 11 -5.70 -6.86 4.59
N LYS A 12 -6.32 -8.04 4.49
CA LYS A 12 -5.97 -9.19 5.34
C LYS A 12 -4.51 -9.59 5.18
N LYS A 13 -4.00 -9.60 3.94
CA LYS A 13 -2.58 -9.89 3.68
C LYS A 13 -1.66 -8.80 4.23
N ALA A 14 -2.04 -7.52 4.13
CA ALA A 14 -1.29 -6.43 4.77
C ALA A 14 -1.24 -6.56 6.31
N GLN A 15 -2.34 -7.00 6.93
CA GLN A 15 -2.40 -7.27 8.36
C GLN A 15 -1.48 -8.44 8.76
N GLU A 16 -1.49 -9.53 7.98
CA GLU A 16 -0.61 -10.68 8.19
C GLU A 16 0.88 -10.30 8.09
N ILE A 17 1.24 -9.43 7.13
CA ILE A 17 2.60 -8.87 7.02
C ILE A 17 2.97 -8.09 8.29
N TYR A 18 2.08 -7.20 8.76
CA TYR A 18 2.31 -6.41 9.97
C TYR A 18 2.52 -7.29 11.21
N GLU A 19 1.65 -8.28 11.41
CA GLU A 19 1.75 -9.21 12.54
C GLU A 19 3.05 -10.03 12.49
N THR A 20 3.42 -10.50 11.30
CA THR A 20 4.66 -11.26 11.11
C THR A 20 5.89 -10.37 11.34
N LEU A 21 5.89 -9.14 10.84
CA LEU A 21 6.96 -8.17 11.09
C LEU A 21 7.11 -7.87 12.58
N LYS A 22 6.00 -7.70 13.30
CA LYS A 22 6.03 -7.50 14.75
C LYS A 22 6.73 -8.66 15.46
N VAL A 23 6.33 -9.91 15.16
CA VAL A 23 6.95 -11.10 15.74
C VAL A 23 8.45 -11.19 15.44
N ILE A 24 8.86 -10.95 14.19
CA ILE A 24 10.28 -11.03 13.80
C ILE A 24 11.10 -9.92 14.46
N THR A 25 10.58 -8.69 14.48
CA THR A 25 11.28 -7.53 15.03
C THR A 25 11.29 -7.50 16.56
N ASP A 26 10.44 -8.29 17.22
CA ASP A 26 10.53 -8.53 18.67
C ASP A 26 11.77 -9.35 19.07
N LEU A 27 12.45 -9.99 18.12
CA LEU A 27 13.72 -10.68 18.33
C LEU A 27 14.93 -9.73 18.27
N PHE A 28 14.74 -8.46 17.92
CA PHE A 28 15.84 -7.50 17.82
C PHE A 28 16.33 -7.08 19.21
N PRO A 29 17.66 -7.06 19.46
CA PRO A 29 18.21 -6.61 20.74
C PRO A 29 17.78 -5.19 21.08
N GLU A 30 17.31 -4.97 22.32
CA GLU A 30 16.83 -3.66 22.78
C GLU A 30 17.93 -2.60 22.84
N ASP A 31 19.18 -3.02 23.05
CA ASP A 31 20.37 -2.17 23.11
C ASP A 31 20.99 -1.86 21.74
N ASN A 32 20.38 -2.35 20.66
CA ASN A 32 20.82 -2.06 19.29
C ASN A 32 19.95 -0.98 18.64
N ASP A 33 20.34 0.28 18.81
CA ASP A 33 19.62 1.46 18.29
C ASP A 33 19.29 1.37 16.80
N TYR A 34 20.20 0.79 16.00
CA TYR A 34 19.98 0.64 14.57
C TYR A 34 18.83 -0.33 14.27
N LEU A 35 18.83 -1.51 14.89
CA LEU A 35 17.78 -2.50 14.69
C LEU A 35 16.44 -2.00 15.25
N GLN A 36 16.44 -1.26 16.36
CA GLN A 36 15.22 -0.63 16.88
C GLN A 36 14.67 0.46 15.94
N THR A 37 15.55 1.22 15.29
CA THR A 37 15.16 2.18 14.25
C THR A 37 14.56 1.45 13.04
N LEU A 38 15.21 0.37 12.57
CA LEU A 38 14.70 -0.44 11.47
C LEU A 38 13.35 -1.08 11.80
N LYS A 39 13.17 -1.60 13.01
CA LYS A 39 11.88 -2.10 13.52
C LYS A 39 10.79 -1.04 13.39
N SER A 40 11.07 0.18 13.84
CA SER A 40 10.11 1.29 13.76
C SER A 40 9.70 1.58 12.31
N HIS A 41 10.66 1.65 11.39
CA HIS A 41 10.37 1.87 9.96
C HIS A 41 9.56 0.72 9.34
N LEU A 42 9.87 -0.53 9.66
CA LEU A 42 9.15 -1.70 9.13
C LEU A 42 7.69 -1.74 9.60
N LEU A 43 7.45 -1.46 10.88
CA LEU A 43 6.10 -1.39 11.44
C LEU A 43 5.33 -0.19 10.88
N GLU A 44 5.98 0.96 10.71
CA GLU A 44 5.37 2.13 10.08
C GLU A 44 4.98 1.86 8.62
N ASP A 45 5.89 1.34 7.79
CA ASP A 45 5.60 1.03 6.38
C ASP A 45 4.42 0.05 6.26
N SER A 46 4.33 -0.97 7.13
CA SER A 46 3.22 -1.93 7.10
C SER A 46 1.89 -1.34 7.58
N MET A 47 1.90 -0.43 8.57
CA MET A 47 0.71 0.33 8.96
C MET A 47 0.27 1.31 7.85
N ILE A 48 1.20 1.96 7.17
CA ILE A 48 0.93 2.85 6.03
C ILE A 48 0.18 2.09 4.93
N ILE A 49 0.59 0.86 4.61
CA ILE A 49 -0.11 0.04 3.61
C ILE A 49 -1.59 -0.09 3.97
N GLN A 50 -1.91 -0.46 5.20
CA GLN A 50 -3.30 -0.64 5.65
C GLN A 50 -4.11 0.66 5.63
N ALA A 51 -3.50 1.76 6.09
CA ALA A 51 -4.12 3.08 6.09
C ALA A 51 -4.45 3.55 4.67
N LYS A 52 -3.55 3.33 3.72
CA LYS A 52 -3.71 3.74 2.32
C LYS A 52 -4.69 2.86 1.54
N ILE A 53 -4.78 1.56 1.86
CA ILE A 53 -5.87 0.70 1.37
C ILE A 53 -7.22 1.28 1.86
N SER A 54 -7.32 1.60 3.14
CA SER A 54 -8.55 2.18 3.72
C SER A 54 -8.92 3.53 3.10
N GLY A 55 -7.93 4.40 2.86
CA GLY A 55 -8.15 5.68 2.19
C GLY A 55 -8.63 5.54 0.75
N ALA A 56 -8.05 4.60 -0.02
CA ALA A 56 -8.47 4.33 -1.38
C ALA A 56 -9.88 3.72 -1.47
N GLU A 57 -10.27 2.86 -0.52
CA GLU A 57 -11.62 2.28 -0.46
C GLU A 57 -12.70 3.27 0.01
N ALA A 58 -12.29 4.35 0.68
CA ALA A 58 -13.23 5.38 1.13
C ALA A 58 -13.74 6.27 -0.01
N VAL A 59 -13.02 6.36 -1.13
CA VAL A 59 -13.30 7.28 -2.24
C VAL A 59 -13.61 6.55 -3.55
N LYS A 60 -14.31 7.24 -4.48
CA LYS A 60 -14.50 6.76 -5.86
C LYS A 60 -13.37 7.20 -6.81
N LEU A 61 -12.61 8.23 -6.44
CA LEU A 61 -11.66 8.96 -7.28
C LEU A 61 -10.42 8.14 -7.65
N TYR A 62 -10.24 7.88 -8.94
CA TYR A 62 -9.15 7.12 -9.55
C TYR A 62 -7.79 7.73 -9.26
N ASP A 63 -7.66 9.05 -9.43
CA ASP A 63 -6.42 9.80 -9.19
C ASP A 63 -5.96 9.63 -7.73
N ILE A 64 -6.87 9.83 -6.76
CA ILE A 64 -6.59 9.59 -5.34
C ILE A 64 -6.29 8.11 -5.06
N LYS A 65 -7.03 7.17 -5.66
CA LYS A 65 -6.77 5.73 -5.50
C LYS A 65 -5.37 5.35 -6.02
N MET A 66 -4.96 5.91 -7.16
CA MET A 66 -3.64 5.69 -7.75
C MET A 66 -2.52 6.32 -6.91
N GLU A 67 -2.73 7.50 -6.33
CA GLU A 67 -1.79 8.09 -5.37
C GLU A 67 -1.58 7.17 -4.16
N ASN A 68 -2.67 6.68 -3.55
CA ASN A 68 -2.61 5.72 -2.45
C ASN A 68 -1.88 4.43 -2.86
N ALA A 69 -2.15 3.92 -4.06
CA ALA A 69 -1.49 2.74 -4.61
C ALA A 69 0.03 2.94 -4.79
N ALA A 70 0.46 4.14 -5.20
CA ALA A 70 1.89 4.47 -5.30
C ALA A 70 2.58 4.45 -3.92
N ILE A 71 1.94 4.99 -2.89
CA ILE A 71 2.46 4.98 -1.51
C ILE A 71 2.53 3.55 -0.96
N ILE A 72 1.49 2.74 -1.18
CA ILE A 72 1.47 1.31 -0.81
C ILE A 72 2.65 0.58 -1.44
N ARG A 73 2.88 0.77 -2.75
CA ARG A 73 4.00 0.14 -3.47
C ARG A 73 5.36 0.57 -2.92
N LYS A 74 5.53 1.85 -2.57
CA LYS A 74 6.77 2.34 -1.92
C LYS A 74 7.00 1.63 -0.60
N ALA A 75 5.98 1.54 0.25
CA ALA A 75 6.08 0.93 1.58
C ALA A 75 6.38 -0.58 1.47
N ALA A 76 5.68 -1.29 0.59
CA ALA A 76 5.93 -2.71 0.34
C ALA A 76 7.36 -2.97 -0.17
N ARG A 77 7.88 -2.11 -1.04
CA ARG A 77 9.27 -2.21 -1.53
C ARG A 77 10.30 -1.93 -0.43
N SER A 78 10.02 -0.98 0.44
CA SER A 78 10.85 -0.69 1.62
C SER A 78 10.96 -1.92 2.52
N ILE A 79 9.82 -2.54 2.85
CA ILE A 79 9.78 -3.82 3.57
C ILE A 79 10.57 -4.90 2.82
N MET A 80 10.38 -5.06 1.52
CA MET A 80 11.08 -6.12 0.77
C MET A 80 12.61 -5.98 0.82
N VAL A 81 13.14 -4.75 0.73
CA VAL A 81 14.59 -4.48 0.67
C VAL A 81 15.27 -4.52 2.05
N SER A 82 14.55 -4.18 3.12
CA SER A 82 15.06 -4.18 4.50
C SER A 82 15.63 -5.52 4.96
N GLY A 83 15.25 -6.63 4.34
CA GLY A 83 15.85 -7.95 4.61
C GLY A 83 17.35 -8.01 4.31
N ASN A 84 17.79 -7.30 3.27
CA ASN A 84 19.20 -7.26 2.89
C ASN A 84 20.03 -6.53 3.96
N THR A 85 19.43 -5.51 4.58
CA THR A 85 20.05 -4.78 5.70
C THR A 85 20.24 -5.71 6.90
N LEU A 86 19.27 -6.56 7.23
CA LEU A 86 19.38 -7.53 8.32
C LEU A 86 20.50 -8.55 8.08
N GLU A 87 20.59 -9.07 6.85
CA GLU A 87 21.65 -9.99 6.44
C GLU A 87 23.03 -9.32 6.53
N MET A 88 23.16 -8.08 6.03
CA MET A 88 24.41 -7.31 6.08
C MET A 88 24.89 -7.07 7.52
N MET A 89 23.97 -6.94 8.47
CA MET A 89 24.28 -6.71 9.88
C MET A 89 24.52 -7.98 10.68
N GLY A 90 24.51 -9.15 10.04
CA GLY A 90 24.79 -10.41 10.69
C GLY A 90 23.69 -10.85 11.66
N PHE A 91 22.45 -10.39 11.48
CA PHE A 91 21.33 -10.86 12.29
C PHE A 91 21.12 -12.37 12.02
N THR A 92 21.39 -13.20 13.04
CA THR A 92 21.42 -14.68 12.96
C THR A 92 20.12 -15.29 12.43
N ASP A 93 19.04 -14.56 12.61
CA ASP A 93 17.67 -14.95 12.33
C ASP A 93 17.12 -14.28 11.06
N ALA A 94 17.98 -13.66 10.24
CA ALA A 94 17.64 -13.07 8.94
C ALA A 94 16.97 -14.09 7.98
N LYS A 95 17.19 -15.39 8.17
CA LYS A 95 16.47 -16.47 7.47
C LYS A 95 14.95 -16.36 7.61
N TYR A 96 14.44 -15.88 8.75
CA TYR A 96 13.00 -15.67 8.97
C TYR A 96 12.46 -14.55 8.10
N TYR A 97 13.30 -13.65 7.59
CA TYR A 97 12.89 -12.63 6.65
C TYR A 97 12.42 -13.18 5.30
N THR A 98 12.79 -14.41 4.95
CA THR A 98 12.22 -15.12 3.81
C THR A 98 10.69 -15.24 3.91
N ILE A 99 10.15 -15.37 5.13
CA ILE A 99 8.70 -15.40 5.37
C ILE A 99 8.09 -14.05 4.95
N ILE A 100 8.69 -12.93 5.36
CA ILE A 100 8.24 -11.59 4.96
C ILE A 100 8.31 -11.40 3.44
N ARG A 101 9.38 -11.86 2.80
CA ARG A 101 9.53 -11.76 1.34
C ARG A 101 8.41 -12.53 0.61
N ASN A 102 8.09 -13.74 1.07
CA ASN A 102 7.00 -14.54 0.49
C ASN A 102 5.63 -13.87 0.68
N LEU A 103 5.33 -13.42 1.90
CA LEU A 103 4.08 -12.69 2.19
C LEU A 103 3.95 -11.40 1.36
N THR A 104 5.06 -10.68 1.17
CA THR A 104 5.09 -9.47 0.34
C THR A 104 4.84 -9.79 -1.13
N GLU A 105 5.30 -10.93 -1.64
CA GLU A 105 4.98 -11.36 -3.01
C GLU A 105 3.53 -11.81 -3.19
N GLU A 106 2.97 -12.53 -2.22
CA GLU A 106 1.53 -12.83 -2.21
C GLU A 106 0.70 -11.55 -2.17
N PHE A 107 1.11 -10.57 -1.35
CA PHE A 107 0.52 -9.24 -1.31
C PHE A 107 0.61 -8.55 -2.68
N ARG A 108 1.74 -8.64 -3.39
CA ARG A 108 1.92 -8.03 -4.71
C ARG A 108 0.90 -8.56 -5.72
N LEU A 109 0.58 -9.86 -5.68
CA LEU A 109 -0.45 -10.44 -6.56
C LEU A 109 -1.84 -9.85 -6.27
N LEU A 110 -2.20 -9.76 -4.98
CA LEU A 110 -3.46 -9.14 -4.55
C LEU A 110 -3.52 -7.64 -4.86
N PHE A 111 -2.38 -6.95 -4.76
CA PHE A 111 -2.26 -5.53 -5.10
C PHE A 111 -2.53 -5.27 -6.57
N VAL A 112 -1.98 -6.09 -7.48
CA VAL A 112 -2.21 -5.94 -8.92
C VAL A 112 -3.69 -6.15 -9.26
N ASP A 113 -4.31 -7.17 -8.68
CA ASP A 113 -5.74 -7.45 -8.85
C ASP A 113 -6.60 -6.28 -8.32
N TRP A 114 -6.29 -5.79 -7.11
CA TRP A 114 -6.99 -4.67 -6.50
C TRP A 114 -6.90 -3.37 -7.32
N VAL A 115 -5.72 -2.98 -7.80
CA VAL A 115 -5.55 -1.79 -8.65
C VAL A 115 -6.29 -1.94 -9.98
N SER A 116 -6.37 -3.15 -10.53
CA SER A 116 -7.10 -3.41 -11.78
C SER A 116 -8.60 -3.14 -11.68
N GLY A 117 -9.15 -3.13 -10.46
CA GLY A 117 -10.55 -2.80 -10.19
C GLY A 117 -10.86 -1.29 -10.16
N PHE A 118 -9.88 -0.41 -10.29
CA PHE A 118 -10.13 1.03 -10.26
C PHE A 118 -10.82 1.51 -11.55
N ASN A 119 -11.86 2.33 -11.40
CA ASN A 119 -12.60 2.87 -12.55
C ASN A 119 -11.90 4.13 -13.09
N PRO A 120 -11.26 4.10 -14.27
CA PRO A 120 -10.54 5.24 -14.83
C PRO A 120 -11.46 6.40 -15.25
N LYS A 121 -12.79 6.22 -15.24
CA LYS A 121 -13.74 7.29 -15.54
C LYS A 121 -14.07 8.17 -14.32
N HIS A 122 -13.83 7.67 -13.11
CA HIS A 122 -14.13 8.42 -11.89
C HIS A 122 -12.89 9.19 -11.44
N PHE A 123 -12.48 10.24 -12.15
CA PHE A 123 -11.25 10.95 -11.83
C PHE A 123 -11.47 12.46 -11.76
N ILE A 124 -10.61 13.15 -11.03
CA ILE A 124 -10.36 14.59 -11.19
C ILE A 124 -8.99 14.74 -11.85
N VAL A 125 -8.82 15.75 -12.72
CA VAL A 125 -7.53 15.99 -13.37
C VAL A 125 -6.48 16.31 -12.32
N ASP A 126 -5.47 15.46 -12.25
CA ASP A 126 -4.23 15.72 -11.56
C ASP A 126 -3.36 16.65 -12.41
N ASN A 127 -3.20 17.89 -11.93
CA ASN A 127 -2.39 18.92 -12.58
C ASN A 127 -0.88 18.61 -12.55
N TRP A 128 -0.43 17.62 -11.76
CA TRP A 128 0.94 17.09 -11.81
C TRP A 128 1.10 16.00 -12.87
N GLY A 129 -0.01 15.43 -13.36
CA GLY A 129 -0.03 14.43 -14.42
C GLY A 129 0.44 13.03 -14.02
N LEU A 130 0.62 12.75 -12.72
CA LEU A 130 1.15 11.47 -12.24
C LEU A 130 0.08 10.39 -12.13
N PHE A 131 -1.15 10.79 -11.79
CA PHE A 131 -2.24 9.87 -11.47
C PHE A 131 -3.46 10.01 -12.38
N ASN A 132 -3.31 10.76 -13.47
CA ASN A 132 -4.33 10.84 -14.51
C ASN A 132 -4.55 9.47 -15.18
N PRO A 133 -5.79 9.16 -15.59
CA PRO A 133 -6.05 7.98 -16.42
C PRO A 133 -5.23 8.00 -17.72
N PRO A 134 -4.96 6.82 -18.32
CA PRO A 134 -4.23 6.74 -19.58
C PRO A 134 -4.86 7.62 -20.67
N GLY A 135 -4.06 8.52 -21.25
CA GLY A 135 -4.50 9.43 -22.32
C GLY A 135 -5.02 10.79 -21.84
N ILE A 136 -5.11 11.03 -20.53
CA ILE A 136 -5.49 12.33 -19.96
C ILE A 136 -4.23 13.13 -19.63
N SER A 137 -4.10 14.31 -20.25
CA SER A 137 -3.01 15.25 -19.97
C SER A 137 -3.26 16.04 -18.69
N HIS A 138 -2.20 16.57 -18.08
CA HIS A 138 -2.28 17.40 -16.88
C HIS A 138 -3.03 18.74 -17.08
N ASP A 139 -3.21 19.16 -18.34
CA ASP A 139 -3.94 20.36 -18.76
C ASP A 139 -5.29 20.04 -19.40
N TYR A 140 -5.76 18.79 -19.29
CA TYR A 140 -7.08 18.40 -19.76
C TYR A 140 -8.16 19.21 -19.02
N VAL A 141 -9.05 19.85 -19.78
CA VAL A 141 -10.20 20.56 -19.22
C VAL A 141 -11.36 19.57 -19.12
N GLN A 142 -11.61 19.08 -17.91
CA GLN A 142 -12.74 18.20 -17.62
C GLN A 142 -14.07 18.88 -17.91
N ARG A 143 -14.99 18.13 -18.51
CA ARG A 143 -16.36 18.57 -18.73
C ARG A 143 -17.23 18.22 -17.53
N ASP A 144 -18.28 19.00 -17.30
CA ASP A 144 -19.21 18.77 -16.17
C ASP A 144 -19.85 17.37 -16.23
N ASP A 145 -20.14 16.84 -17.43
CA ASP A 145 -20.74 15.50 -17.61
C ASP A 145 -19.81 14.35 -17.17
N GLU A 146 -18.51 14.61 -17.07
CA GLU A 146 -17.52 13.63 -16.59
C GLU A 146 -17.50 13.55 -15.05
N LEU A 147 -18.13 14.49 -14.36
CA LEU A 147 -18.19 14.57 -12.90
C LEU A 147 -19.48 14.02 -12.30
N ASN A 148 -20.43 13.56 -13.12
CA ASN A 148 -21.74 13.06 -12.69
C ASN A 148 -21.66 11.96 -11.60
N PHE A 149 -20.56 11.20 -11.52
CA PHE A 149 -20.34 10.17 -10.50
C PHE A 149 -20.22 10.71 -9.06
N LEU A 150 -20.01 12.03 -8.91
CA LEU A 150 -19.99 12.73 -7.62
C LEU A 150 -21.41 12.99 -7.09
N ASP A 151 -22.38 13.14 -7.99
CA ASP A 151 -23.78 13.41 -7.66
C ASP A 151 -24.59 12.11 -7.47
N GLU A 152 -24.00 10.96 -7.77
CA GLU A 152 -24.57 9.66 -7.44
C GLU A 152 -24.59 9.48 -5.90
N ASP A 153 -25.66 9.97 -5.27
CA ASP A 153 -26.05 9.63 -3.92
C ASP A 153 -26.03 8.10 -3.76
N GLU A 154 -25.31 7.62 -2.74
CA GLU A 154 -25.21 6.20 -2.42
C GLU A 154 -26.54 5.71 -1.84
N GLU A 155 -27.41 5.11 -2.67
CA GLU A 155 -28.42 4.15 -2.19
C GLU A 155 -27.77 2.86 -1.65
#